data_AF-A0A3Q0D4C2-F1
#
_entry.id   AF-A0A3Q0D4C2-F1
#
_cell.length_a   1.000
_cell.length_b   1.000
_cell.length_c   1.000
_cell.angle_alpha   90.00
_cell.angle_beta   90.00
_cell.angle_gamma   90.00
#
_symmetry.space_group_name_H-M   'P 1'
#
loop_
_entity.id
_entity.type
_entity.pdbx_description
1 polymer ?
#
loop_
_entity_poly.entity_id
_entity_poly.type
_entity_poly.pdbx_seq_one_letter_code
_entity_poly.pdbx_strand_id
1 'polypeptide(L)'
;MYYFTYDPWIGKLLYLEDFFVMSDYRGFGIGSEILKNLSQVAMKCRCSSMHFLVAEWNEPSINFYKRRGASDLSSEEGWRLFKIDKEYLLKMAAEE
;
A
#
# COMPACT_ATOMS: atom_id res chain seq x y z
N MET A 1 5.01 -7.89 -2.67
CA MET A 1 5.34 -7.20 -3.93
C MET A 1 5.19 -5.70 -3.72
N TYR A 2 6.01 -4.86 -4.34
CA TYR A 2 5.88 -3.40 -4.26
C TYR A 2 6.22 -2.74 -5.60
N TYR A 3 5.72 -1.53 -5.81
CA TYR A 3 6.06 -0.67 -6.95
C TYR A 3 6.05 0.80 -6.54
N PHE A 4 6.36 1.72 -7.45
CA PHE A 4 6.32 3.16 -7.16
C PHE A 4 5.08 3.79 -7.78
N THR A 5 4.43 4.67 -7.01
CA THR A 5 3.35 5.53 -7.48
C THR A 5 3.77 6.99 -7.36
N TYR A 6 2.92 7.90 -7.82
CA TYR A 6 3.17 9.33 -7.75
C TYR A 6 1.94 10.04 -7.23
N ASP A 7 2.16 10.95 -6.28
CA ASP A 7 1.17 11.90 -5.80
C ASP A 7 1.53 13.30 -6.33
N PRO A 8 0.58 14.05 -6.91
CA PRO A 8 0.84 15.38 -7.46
C PRO A 8 1.42 16.39 -6.46
N TRP A 9 1.11 16.25 -5.17
CA TRP A 9 1.48 17.20 -4.11
C TRP A 9 2.81 16.88 -3.47
N ILE A 10 3.09 15.58 -3.23
CA ILE A 10 4.26 15.15 -2.45
C ILE A 10 5.27 14.32 -3.25
N GLY A 11 4.96 14.02 -4.52
CA GLY A 11 5.88 13.37 -5.44
C GLY A 11 5.85 11.84 -5.38
N LYS A 12 7.01 11.22 -5.55
CA LYS A 12 7.13 9.76 -5.67
C LYS A 12 6.79 9.07 -4.35
N LEU A 13 6.03 7.98 -4.41
CA LEU A 13 5.64 7.15 -3.27
C LEU A 13 6.00 5.68 -3.51
N LEU A 14 6.17 4.94 -2.42
CA LEU A 14 6.25 3.48 -2.45
C LEU A 14 4.84 2.91 -2.29
N TYR A 15 4.45 1.94 -3.10
CA TYR A 15 3.19 1.22 -2.95
C TYR A 15 3.46 -0.25 -2.64
N LEU A 16 2.99 -0.71 -1.48
CA LEU A 16 3.10 -2.10 -1.06
C LEU A 16 1.82 -2.84 -1.49
N GLU A 17 1.95 -3.65 -2.54
CA GLU A 17 0.84 -4.40 -3.14
C GLU A 17 0.46 -5.61 -2.28
N ASP A 18 1.46 -6.45 -1.98
CA ASP A 18 1.24 -7.71 -1.28
C ASP A 18 2.24 -7.90 -0.17
N PHE A 19 1.73 -8.29 1.00
CA PHE A 19 2.52 -8.64 2.16
C PHE A 19 1.89 -9.81 2.92
N PHE A 20 2.65 -10.90 3.04
CA PHE A 20 2.21 -12.10 3.72
C PHE A 20 3.36 -12.79 4.43
N VAL A 21 3.07 -13.32 5.62
CA VAL A 21 3.94 -14.23 6.36
C VAL A 21 3.12 -15.48 6.69
N MET A 22 3.67 -16.65 6.37
CA MET A 22 3.08 -17.96 6.70
C MET A 22 2.78 -18.04 8.21
N SER A 23 1.67 -18.67 8.60
CA SER A 23 1.20 -18.69 10.01
C SER A 23 2.27 -19.13 10.98
N ASP A 24 2.98 -20.20 10.63
CA ASP A 24 3.96 -20.89 11.49
C ASP A 24 5.20 -20.03 11.74
N TYR A 25 5.36 -18.95 10.98
CA TYR A 25 6.49 -18.03 11.06
C TYR A 25 6.09 -16.63 11.58
N ARG A 26 4.84 -16.44 11.99
CA ARG A 26 4.41 -15.19 12.62
C ARG A 26 4.93 -15.12 14.06
N GLY A 27 5.22 -13.90 14.53
CA GLY A 27 5.78 -13.67 15.87
C GLY A 27 7.31 -13.63 15.93
N PHE A 28 8.02 -14.15 14.91
CA PHE A 28 9.50 -14.12 14.86
C PHE A 28 10.10 -12.81 14.32
N GLY A 29 9.30 -11.75 14.18
CA GLY A 29 9.79 -10.45 13.70
C GLY A 29 10.02 -10.33 12.19
N ILE A 30 9.77 -11.38 11.39
CA ILE A 30 9.94 -11.37 9.92
C ILE A 30 9.20 -10.19 9.27
N GLY A 31 7.94 -9.97 9.65
CA GLY A 31 7.16 -8.86 9.11
C GLY A 31 7.75 -7.48 9.43
N SER A 32 8.36 -7.33 10.60
CA SER A 32 9.05 -6.09 10.97
C SER A 32 10.28 -5.87 10.10
N GLU A 33 11.08 -6.91 9.84
CA GLU A 33 12.29 -6.78 9.02
C GLU A 33 11.94 -6.52 7.55
N ILE A 34 10.85 -7.11 7.04
CA ILE A 34 10.32 -6.79 5.71
C ILE A 34 9.94 -5.32 5.61
N LEU A 35 9.17 -4.78 6.57
CA LEU A 35 8.81 -3.36 6.58
C LEU A 35 10.03 -2.45 6.69
N LYS A 36 11.02 -2.82 7.50
CA LYS A 36 12.28 -2.06 7.61
C LYS A 36 13.04 -2.01 6.29
N ASN A 37 13.11 -3.13 5.56
CA ASN A 37 13.72 -3.17 4.24
C ASN A 37 12.97 -2.26 3.26
N LEU A 38 11.63 -2.32 3.24
CA LEU A 38 10.80 -1.43 2.42
C LEU A 38 11.01 0.05 2.78
N SER A 39 11.15 0.40 4.07
CA SER A 39 11.48 1.76 4.49
C SER A 39 12.85 2.21 3.96
N GLN A 40 13.86 1.32 3.96
CA GLN A 40 15.17 1.65 3.38
C GLN A 40 15.10 1.89 1.87
N VAL A 41 14.29 1.11 1.15
CA VAL A 41 14.02 1.33 -0.28
C VAL A 41 13.35 2.68 -0.49
N ALA A 42 12.30 3.00 0.27
CA ALA A 42 11.60 4.28 0.20
C ALA A 42 12.56 5.46 0.39
N MET A 43 13.46 5.40 1.39
CA MET A 43 14.44 6.45 1.64
C MET A 43 15.46 6.59 0.50
N LYS A 44 16.03 5.47 0.02
CA LYS A 44 16.99 5.48 -1.09
C LYS A 44 16.36 6.04 -2.38
N CYS A 45 15.09 5.74 -2.61
CA CYS A 45 14.36 6.17 -3.80
C CYS A 45 13.70 7.55 -3.66
N ARG A 46 13.91 8.24 -2.52
CA ARG A 46 13.31 9.54 -2.19
C ARG A 46 11.79 9.53 -2.26
N CYS A 47 11.17 8.49 -1.71
CA CYS A 47 9.73 8.39 -1.58
C CYS A 47 9.26 9.15 -0.33
N SER A 48 8.20 9.94 -0.49
CA SER A 48 7.64 10.77 0.59
C SER A 48 6.72 9.98 1.52
N SER A 49 6.10 8.90 1.03
CA SER A 49 5.24 8.01 1.83
C SER A 49 5.24 6.58 1.26
N MET A 50 4.66 5.66 2.03
CA MET A 50 4.35 4.30 1.60
C MET A 50 2.86 4.03 1.76
N HIS A 51 2.15 3.73 0.67
CA HIS A 51 0.72 3.43 0.66
C HIS A 51 0.47 1.93 0.44
N PHE A 52 -0.66 1.45 0.95
CA PHE A 52 -1.11 0.06 0.82
C PHE A 52 -2.60 -0.03 1.18
N LEU A 53 -3.23 -1.13 0.80
CA LEU A 53 -4.60 -1.44 1.21
C LEU A 53 -4.59 -2.45 2.35
N VAL A 54 -5.60 -2.33 3.22
CA VAL A 54 -5.88 -3.32 4.26
C VAL A 54 -7.35 -3.63 4.20
N ALA A 55 -7.70 -4.92 4.25
CA ALA A 55 -9.10 -5.32 4.34
C ALA A 55 -9.72 -4.82 5.66
N GLU A 56 -10.95 -4.31 5.58
CA GLU A 56 -11.69 -3.72 6.72
C GLU A 56 -11.70 -4.61 7.97
N TRP A 57 -11.86 -5.92 7.80
CA TRP A 57 -11.94 -6.87 8.91
C TRP A 57 -10.57 -7.37 9.42
N ASN A 58 -9.45 -6.93 8.82
CA ASN A 58 -8.12 -7.45 9.12
C ASN A 58 -7.47 -6.71 10.29
N GLU A 59 -8.12 -6.77 11.46
CA GLU A 59 -7.64 -6.18 12.72
C GLU A 59 -6.17 -6.49 13.04
N PRO A 60 -5.65 -7.73 12.85
CA PRO A 60 -4.24 -8.01 13.09
C PRO A 60 -3.30 -7.14 12.26
N SER A 61 -3.63 -6.92 10.97
CA SER A 61 -2.82 -6.11 10.07
C SER A 61 -3.01 -4.62 10.33
N ILE A 62 -4.25 -4.16 10.54
CA ILE A 62 -4.56 -2.76 10.91
C ILE A 62 -3.72 -2.36 12.12
N ASN A 63 -3.76 -3.15 13.19
CA ASN A 63 -3.01 -2.87 14.41
C ASN A 63 -1.50 -2.99 14.20
N PHE A 64 -1.04 -3.92 13.36
CA PHE A 64 0.37 -4.05 13.00
C PHE A 64 0.91 -2.79 12.30
N TYR A 65 0.15 -2.19 11.38
CA TYR A 65 0.54 -0.97 10.68
C TYR A 65 0.39 0.27 11.55
N LYS A 66 -0.73 0.43 12.29
CA LYS A 66 -0.97 1.59 13.16
C LYS A 66 0.10 1.74 14.25
N ARG A 67 0.56 0.64 14.86
CA ARG A 67 1.68 0.66 15.82
C ARG A 67 3.01 1.16 15.24
N ARG A 68 3.11 1.28 13.90
CA ARG A 68 4.29 1.79 13.17
C ARG A 68 4.03 3.17 12.54
N GLY A 69 2.95 3.84 12.92
CA GLY A 69 2.62 5.18 12.46
C GLY A 69 1.78 5.25 11.19
N ALA A 70 1.17 4.14 10.75
CA ALA A 70 0.22 4.21 9.64
C ALA A 70 -1.07 4.93 10.06
N SER A 71 -1.55 5.85 9.22
CA SER A 71 -2.86 6.49 9.28
C SER A 71 -3.83 5.85 8.29
N ASP A 72 -5.13 6.02 8.52
CA ASP A 72 -6.18 5.50 7.63
C ASP A 72 -6.74 6.62 6.75
N LEU A 73 -6.23 6.70 5.52
CA LEU A 73 -6.62 7.71 4.54
C LEU A 73 -8.08 7.58 4.08
N SER A 74 -8.67 6.38 4.13
CA SER A 74 -10.09 6.18 3.79
C SER A 74 -11.01 6.85 4.81
N SER A 75 -10.57 6.91 6.07
CA SER A 75 -11.26 7.55 7.18
C SER A 75 -10.91 9.05 7.30
N GLU A 76 -9.64 9.41 7.20
CA GLU A 76 -9.16 10.79 7.41
C GLU A 76 -9.48 11.72 6.23
N GLU A 77 -9.36 11.23 5.00
CA GLU A 77 -9.50 12.03 3.78
C GLU A 77 -10.69 11.59 2.92
N GLY A 78 -11.36 10.49 3.29
CA GLY A 78 -12.54 10.00 2.58
C GLY A 78 -12.25 9.31 1.25
N TRP A 79 -11.00 8.92 0.99
CA TRP A 79 -10.61 8.30 -0.28
C TRP A 79 -11.29 6.96 -0.52
N ARG A 80 -11.58 6.68 -1.79
CA ARG A 80 -12.15 5.42 -2.24
C ARG A 80 -11.38 4.94 -3.46
N LEU A 81 -11.02 3.66 -3.48
CA LEU A 81 -10.41 3.05 -4.64
C LEU A 81 -11.49 2.69 -5.66
N PHE A 82 -11.40 3.30 -6.84
CA PHE A 82 -12.22 2.95 -7.99
C PHE A 82 -11.42 2.11 -8.98
N LYS A 83 -12.12 1.29 -9.75
CA LYS A 83 -11.53 0.53 -10.87
C LYS A 83 -12.39 0.68 -12.12
N ILE A 84 -11.74 0.61 -13.27
CA ILE A 84 -12.41 0.45 -14.56
C ILE A 84 -11.91 -0.86 -15.14
N ASP A 85 -12.82 -1.83 -15.27
CA ASP A 85 -12.45 -3.14 -15.80
C ASP A 85 -12.09 -3.06 -17.28
N LYS A 86 -11.26 -4.01 -17.75
CA LYS A 86 -10.68 -4.04 -19.09
C LYS A 86 -11.68 -3.81 -20.21
N GLU A 87 -12.89 -4.36 -20.09
CA GLU A 87 -13.95 -4.22 -21.10
C GLU A 87 -14.39 -2.76 -21.30
N TYR A 88 -14.45 -1.97 -20.22
CA TYR A 88 -14.84 -0.55 -20.28
C TYR A 88 -13.68 0.32 -20.76
N LEU A 89 -12.44 -0.03 -20.39
CA LEU A 89 -11.25 0.62 -20.95
C LEU A 89 -11.17 0.43 -22.47
N LEU A 90 -11.46 -0.78 -22.97
CA LEU A 90 -11.50 -1.06 -24.41
C LEU A 90 -12.59 -0.26 -25.14
N LYS A 91 -13.75 -0.08 -24.51
CA LYS A 91 -14.83 0.75 -25.07
C LYS A 91 -14.39 2.21 -25.22
N MET A 92 -13.87 2.83 -24.16
CA MET A 92 -13.42 4.23 -24.21
C MET A 92 -12.25 4.44 -25.18
N ALA A 93 -11.34 3.48 -25.30
CA ALA A 93 -10.22 3.58 -26.25
C ALA A 93 -10.64 3.50 -27.72
N ALA A 94 -11.85 3.00 -28.00
CA ALA A 94 -12.42 2.88 -29.33
C ALA A 94 -13.48 3.96 -29.65
N GLU A 95 -13.77 4.87 -28.72
CA GLU A 95 -14.63 6.04 -28.96
C GLU A 95 -13.81 7.12 -29.70
N GLU A 96 -14.33 7.59 -30.84
CA GLU A 96 -13.77 8.70 -31.65
C GLU A 96 -14.15 10.08 -31.10
#